data_AF-R4Z6X9-F1
#
_entry.id   AF-R4Z6X9-F1
#
_cell.length_a   1.000
_cell.length_b   1.000
_cell.length_c   1.000
_cell.angle_alpha   90.00
_cell.angle_beta   90.00
_cell.angle_gamma   90.00
#
_symmetry.space_group_name_H-M   'P 1'
#
loop_
_entity.id
_entity.type
_entity.pdbx_description
1 polymer ?
#
loop_
_entity_poly.entity_id
_entity_poly.type
_entity_poly.pdbx_seq_one_letter_code
_entity_poly.pdbx_strand_id
1 'polypeptide(L)' 'MKTVTITLPEALDREAADEARRRGISKSELIRLGLGEVLPAELATTGGDLWTDLAGFARADVSTEAGEIDRTLYGP' A
#
# COMPACT_ATOMS: atom_id res chain seq x y z
N MET A 1 -11.53 8.12 -1.39
CA MET A 1 -11.76 6.67 -1.61
C MET A 1 -10.91 6.25 -2.78
N LYS A 2 -9.96 5.32 -2.62
CA LYS A 2 -9.13 4.84 -3.73
C LYS A 2 -9.80 3.62 -4.36
N THR A 3 -10.02 3.63 -5.66
CA THR A 3 -10.60 2.51 -6.41
C THR A 3 -9.47 1.63 -6.93
N VAL A 4 -9.57 0.32 -6.71
CA VAL A 4 -8.62 -0.67 -7.22
C VAL A 4 -9.38 -1.60 -8.16
N THR A 5 -8.87 -1.74 -9.38
CA THR A 5 -9.39 -2.68 -10.37
C THR A 5 -8.57 -3.96 -10.31
N ILE A 6 -9.24 -5.09 -10.12
CA ILE A 6 -8.62 -6.42 -10.13
C ILE A 6 -9.24 -7.27 -11.21
N THR A 7 -8.46 -8.17 -11.80
CA THR A 7 -8.94 -9.18 -12.74
C THR A 7 -8.92 -10.52 -12.06
N LEU A 8 -10.06 -11.22 -12.06
CA LEU A 8 -10.22 -12.54 -11.49
C LEU A 8 -10.58 -13.54 -12.60
N PRO A 9 -10.04 -14.76 -12.58
CA PRO A 9 -10.55 -15.87 -13.38
C PRO A 9 -12.05 -16.10 -13.13
N GLU A 10 -12.81 -16.43 -14.18
CA GLU A 10 -14.27 -16.58 -14.10
C GLU A 10 -14.74 -17.63 -13.07
N ALA A 11 -13.96 -18.71 -12.89
CA ALA A 11 -14.27 -19.72 -11.88
C ALA A 11 -14.23 -19.12 -10.47
N LEU A 12 -13.18 -18.34 -10.16
CA LEU A 12 -13.03 -17.69 -8.86
C LEU A 12 -14.06 -16.58 -8.64
N ASP A 13 -14.47 -15.86 -9.69
CA ASP A 13 -15.52 -14.85 -9.57
C ASP A 13 -16.87 -15.46 -9.18
N ARG A 14 -17.21 -16.63 -9.74
CA ARG A 14 -18.42 -17.39 -9.37
C ARG A 14 -18.37 -17.89 -7.94
N GLU A 15 -17.26 -18.50 -7.54
CA GLU A 15 -17.07 -18.97 -6.17
C GLU A 15 -17.17 -17.83 -5.15
N ALA A 16 -16.59 -16.66 -5.45
CA ALA A 16 -16.69 -15.47 -4.61
C ALA A 16 -18.12 -14.93 -4.53
N ALA A 17 -18.87 -14.94 -5.63
CA ALA A 17 -20.26 -14.52 -5.65
C ALA A 17 -21.16 -15.44 -4.81
N ASP A 18 -20.98 -16.75 -4.93
CA ASP A 18 -21.70 -17.74 -4.14
C ASP A 18 -21.37 -17.61 -2.65
N GLU A 19 -20.10 -17.42 -2.31
CA GLU A 19 -19.69 -17.23 -0.91
C GLU A 19 -20.21 -15.94 -0.30
N ALA A 20 -20.17 -14.84 -1.04
CA ALA A 20 -20.74 -13.57 -0.60
C ALA A 20 -22.25 -13.71 -0.35
N ARG A 21 -22.97 -14.43 -1.22
CA ARG A 21 -24.38 -14.75 -1.06
C ARG A 21 -24.64 -15.60 0.18
N ARG A 22 -23.83 -16.64 0.44
CA ARG A 22 -23.93 -17.47 1.64
C ARG A 22 -23.77 -16.66 2.92
N ARG A 23 -22.86 -15.68 2.92
CA ARG A 23 -22.57 -14.81 4.07
C ARG A 23 -23.51 -13.59 4.18
N GLY A 24 -24.35 -13.33 3.17
CA GLY A 24 -25.22 -12.16 3.14
C GLY A 24 -24.48 -10.83 3.00
N ILE A 25 -23.27 -10.83 2.43
CA ILE A 25 -22.44 -9.63 2.20
C ILE A 25 -22.24 -9.38 0.70
N SER A 26 -21.72 -8.19 0.35
CA SER A 26 -21.36 -7.91 -1.05
C SER A 26 -20.07 -8.63 -1.46
N LYS A 27 -19.94 -8.94 -2.75
CA LYS A 27 -18.70 -9.54 -3.31
C LYS A 27 -17.46 -8.69 -3.01
N SER A 28 -17.57 -7.37 -3.13
CA SER A 28 -16.48 -6.44 -2.80
C SER A 28 -16.11 -6.47 -1.32
N GLU A 29 -17.08 -6.67 -0.43
CA GLU A 29 -16.83 -6.78 1.00
C GLU A 29 -16.12 -8.09 1.34
N LEU A 30 -16.53 -9.20 0.73
CA LEU A 30 -15.82 -10.48 0.85
C LEU A 30 -14.36 -10.34 0.42
N ILE A 31 -14.10 -9.68 -0.70
CA ILE A 31 -12.74 -9.44 -1.22
C ILE A 31 -11.94 -8.55 -0.26
N ARG A 32 -12.55 -7.50 0.31
CA ARG A 32 -11.88 -6.63 1.28
C ARG A 32 -11.47 -7.38 2.54
N LEU A 33 -12.35 -8.20 3.10
CA LEU A 33 -12.06 -9.02 4.28
C LEU A 33 -10.91 -10.00 3.98
N GLY A 34 -10.99 -10.72 2.87
CA GLY A 34 -9.92 -11.65 2.47
C GLY A 34 -8.57 -10.97 2.23
N LEU A 35 -8.56 -9.79 1.59
CA LEU A 35 -7.34 -9.00 1.43
C LEU A 35 -6.77 -8.54 2.78
N GLY A 36 -7.63 -8.16 3.74
CA GLY A 36 -7.20 -7.78 5.08
C GLY A 36 -6.54 -8.91 5.88
N GLU A 37 -6.91 -10.17 5.62
CA GLU A 37 -6.31 -11.34 6.25
C GLU A 37 -4.94 -11.72 5.64
N VAL A 38 -4.76 -11.47 4.34
CA VAL A 38 -3.54 -11.87 3.61
C VAL A 38 -2.48 -10.78 3.60
N LEU A 39 -2.88 -9.51 3.62
CA LEU A 39 -1.93 -8.40 3.59
C LEU A 39 -1.32 -8.15 4.97
N PRO A 40 0.01 -8.04 5.09
CA PRO A 40 0.65 -7.66 6.34
C PRO A 40 0.11 -6.32 6.83
N ALA A 41 -0.19 -6.23 8.13
CA ALA A 41 -0.74 -5.02 8.76
C ALA A 41 0.14 -3.78 8.56
N GLU A 42 1.45 -3.98 8.36
CA GLU A 42 2.45 -2.93 8.10
C GLU A 42 2.21 -2.17 6.78
N LEU A 43 1.53 -2.80 5.80
CA LEU A 43 1.16 -2.14 4.54
C LEU A 43 -0.07 -1.23 4.68
N ALA A 44 -0.85 -1.37 5.76
CA ALA A 44 -2.04 -0.55 6.00
C ALA A 44 -1.68 0.86 6.50
N THR A 45 -0.46 1.07 7.02
CA THR A 45 0.03 2.35 7.55
C THR A 45 0.75 3.23 6.53
N THR A 46 1.00 2.74 5.31
CA THR A 46 1.56 3.56 4.20
C THR A 46 0.50 4.46 3.56
N GLY A 47 -0.15 5.27 4.39
CA GLY A 47 -0.78 6.52 4.01
C GLY A 47 0.22 7.68 3.93
N GLY A 48 1.46 7.47 4.40
CA GLY A 48 2.60 8.33 4.15
C GLY A 48 3.04 8.23 2.69
N ASP A 49 3.35 9.39 2.11
CA ASP A 49 4.00 9.44 0.81
C ASP A 49 5.33 8.69 0.92
N LEU A 50 5.41 7.52 0.29
CA LEU A 50 6.60 6.67 0.28
C LEU A 50 7.85 7.44 -0.14
N TRP A 51 7.68 8.49 -0.95
CA TRP A 51 8.76 9.41 -1.30
C TRP A 51 9.26 10.22 -0.12
N THR A 52 8.40 10.61 0.81
CA THR A 52 8.78 11.30 2.04
C THR A 52 9.49 10.35 3.00
N ASP A 53 9.03 9.10 3.12
CA ASP A 53 9.65 8.10 4.01
C ASP A 53 11.00 7.60 3.48
N LEU A 54 11.19 7.53 2.15
CA LEU A 54 12.43 7.10 1.51
C LEU A 54 13.40 8.26 1.25
N ALA A 55 12.92 9.50 1.14
CA ALA A 55 13.75 10.67 1.12
C ALA A 55 14.25 10.94 2.54
N GLY A 56 15.29 10.23 2.97
CA GLY A 56 16.05 10.52 4.19
C GLY A 56 16.58 11.96 4.32
N PHE A 57 16.31 12.82 3.32
CA PHE A 57 16.47 14.26 3.30
C PHE A 57 15.52 15.04 4.22
N ALA A 58 14.44 14.41 4.73
CA ALA A 58 13.45 15.08 5.57
C ALA A 58 13.50 14.64 7.05
N ARG A 59 14.59 14.02 7.52
CA ARG A 59 14.76 13.86 8.96
C ARG A 59 15.01 15.26 9.57
N ALA A 60 14.24 15.63 10.59
CA ALA A 60 14.33 16.95 11.22
C ALA A 60 15.70 17.26 11.86
N ASP A 61 16.59 16.25 11.99
CA ASP A 61 17.96 16.37 12.45
C ASP A 61 18.99 16.53 11.31
N VAL A 62 18.56 16.45 10.05
CA VAL A 62 19.41 16.61 8.86
C VAL A 62 19.10 17.97 8.23
N SER A 63 19.97 18.94 8.49
CA SER A 63 20.04 20.16 7.67
C SER A 63 20.59 19.76 6.31
N THR A 64 20.01 20.28 5.22
CA THR A 64 20.60 20.16 3.88
C THR A 64 20.92 21.56 3.40
N GLU A 65 22.00 22.14 3.89
CA GLU A 65 22.53 23.37 3.28
C GLU A 65 23.09 23.05 1.89
N ALA A 66 23.02 24.02 0.97
CA ALA A 66 23.50 23.84 -0.40
C ALA A 66 24.99 23.43 -0.40
N GLY A 67 25.29 22.24 -0.93
CA GLY A 67 26.63 21.65 -0.99
C GLY A 67 26.95 20.58 0.06
N GLU A 68 26.06 20.32 1.02
CA GLU A 68 26.24 19.29 2.05
C GLU A 68 25.99 17.87 1.51
N ILE A 69 25.00 17.74 0.63
CA ILE A 69 24.69 16.49 -0.07
C ILE A 69 25.84 16.09 -1.00
N ASP A 70 26.45 17.07 -1.69
CA ASP A 70 27.51 16.81 -2.65
C ASP A 70 28.75 16.19 -1.99
N ARG A 71 29.13 16.63 -0.78
CA ARG A 71 30.25 16.04 -0.04
C ARG A 71 29.97 14.61 0.42
N THR A 72 28.71 14.29 0.70
CA THR A 72 28.30 12.95 1.13
C THR A 72 28.28 11.97 -0.04
N LEU A 73 27.85 12.41 -1.22
CA LEU A 73 27.75 11.56 -2.41
C LEU A 73 29.05 11.46 -3.20
N TYR A 74 29.81 12.55 -3.29
CA TYR A 74 30.98 12.64 -4.18
C TYR A 74 32.31 12.67 -3.44
N GLY A 75 32.31 12.76 -2.10
CA GLY A 75 33.53 12.88 -1.30
C GLY A 75 34.30 14.18 -1.56
N PRO A 76 35.42 14.42 -0.87
CA PRO A 76 36.32 15.54 -1.17
C PRO A 76 37.07 15.36 -2.49
#